data_AF-A0A8X8GBF7-F1
#
_entry.id   AF-A0A8X8GBF7-F1
#
_cell.length_a   1.000
_cell.length_b   1.000
_cell.length_c   1.000
_cell.angle_alpha   90.00
_cell.angle_beta   90.00
_cell.angle_gamma   90.00
#
_symmetry.space_group_name_H-M   'P 1'
#
loop_
_entity.id
_entity.type
_entity.pdbx_description
1 polymer ?
#
loop_
_entity_poly.entity_id
_entity_poly.type
_entity_poly.pdbx_seq_one_letter_code
_entity_poly.pdbx_strand_id
1 'polypeptide(L)' 'MHAMVLEEVGKPLVPTELPRPRPQPGQVLVKILACGVCRTDLHVVDGEL' A
#
# COMPACT_ATOMS: atom_id res chain seq x y z
N MET A 1 -7.64 -6.95 -6.65
CA MET A 1 -6.26 -6.46 -6.87
C MET A 1 -5.46 -6.83 -5.64
N HIS A 2 -4.26 -7.36 -5.80
CA HIS A 2 -3.43 -7.75 -4.67
C HIS A 2 -2.69 -6.52 -4.11
N ALA A 3 -2.61 -6.44 -2.79
CA ALA A 3 -1.88 -5.40 -2.06
C ALA A 3 -1.26 -6.00 -0.79
N MET A 4 -0.21 -5.35 -0.29
CA MET A 4 0.33 -5.60 1.04
C MET A 4 -0.26 -4.55 1.99
N VAL A 5 -0.95 -4.97 3.04
CA VAL A 5 -1.70 -4.09 3.95
C VAL A 5 -1.08 -4.12 5.35
N LEU A 6 -0.82 -2.94 5.91
CA LEU A 6 -0.46 -2.79 7.32
C LEU A 6 -1.76 -2.67 8.13
N GLU A 7 -2.19 -3.74 8.77
CA GLU A 7 -3.42 -3.73 9.58
C GLU A 7 -3.20 -3.09 10.95
N GLU A 8 -1.98 -3.20 11.49
CA GLU A 8 -1.59 -2.65 12.79
C GLU A 8 -0.10 -2.27 12.76
N VAL A 9 0.24 -1.14 13.39
CA VAL A 9 1.63 -0.66 13.52
C VAL A 9 2.49 -1.71 14.24
N GLY A 10 3.72 -1.89 13.78
CA GLY A 10 4.68 -2.85 14.33
C GLY A 10 4.40 -4.31 13.93
N LYS A 11 3.36 -4.60 13.13
CA LYS A 11 3.09 -5.94 12.61
C LYS A 11 3.53 -6.09 11.15
N PRO A 12 3.85 -7.32 10.70
CA PRO A 12 4.12 -7.58 9.30
C PRO A 12 2.96 -7.19 8.39
N LEU A 13 3.28 -6.76 7.18
CA LEU A 13 2.29 -6.53 6.13
C LEU A 13 1.58 -7.83 5.75
N VAL A 14 0.27 -7.75 5.52
CA VAL A 14 -0.58 -8.88 5.15
C VAL A 14 -0.88 -8.82 3.64
N PRO A 15 -0.63 -9.89 2.87
CA PRO A 15 -1.08 -9.97 1.48
C PRO A 15 -2.60 -10.11 1.42
N THR A 16 -3.26 -9.15 0.77
CA THR A 16 -4.72 -9.02 0.75
C THR A 16 -5.25 -8.76 -0.65
N GLU A 17 -6.39 -9.36 -0.98
CA GLU A 17 -7.16 -9.03 -2.18
C GLU A 17 -8.17 -7.90 -1.90
N LEU A 18 -8.09 -6.82 -2.68
CA LEU A 18 -8.97 -5.65 -2.58
C LEU A 18 -9.80 -5.46 -3.86
N PRO A 19 -11.00 -4.86 -3.78
CA PRO A 19 -11.76 -4.50 -4.98
C PRO A 19 -10.97 -3.53 -5.87
N ARG A 20 -11.15 -3.64 -7.18
CA ARG A 20 -10.52 -2.70 -8.13
C ARG A 20 -11.19 -1.32 -7.99
N PRO A 21 -10.43 -0.24 -7.71
CA PRO A 21 -11.03 1.08 -7.54
C PRO A 21 -11.54 1.64 -8.88
N ARG A 22 -12.56 2.49 -8.80
CA ARG A 22 -13.09 3.26 -9.94
C ARG A 22 -12.63 4.72 -9.82
N PRO A 23 -11.83 5.25 -10.76
CA PRO A 23 -11.35 6.64 -10.68
C PRO A 23 -12.52 7.64 -10.84
N GLN A 24 -12.44 8.74 -10.11
CA GLN A 24 -13.33 9.90 -10.22
C GLN A 24 -12.77 10.94 -11.20
N PRO A 25 -13.52 12.01 -11.57
CA PRO A 25 -12.98 13.08 -12.41
C PRO A 25 -11.66 13.63 -11.85
N GLY A 26 -10.64 13.72 -12.71
CA GLY A 26 -9.28 14.16 -12.32
C GLY A 26 -8.37 13.06 -11.77
N GLN A 27 -8.85 11.83 -11.59
CA GLN A 27 -8.03 10.71 -11.13
C GLN A 27 -7.63 9.76 -12.27
N VAL A 28 -6.50 9.09 -12.11
CA VAL A 28 -6.04 8.03 -13.00
C VAL A 28 -5.91 6.72 -12.24
N LEU A 29 -6.22 5.60 -12.90
CA LEU A 29 -5.99 4.26 -12.37
C LEU A 29 -4.73 3.67 -13.00
N VAL A 30 -3.70 3.44 -12.17
CA VAL A 30 -2.39 2.95 -12.64
C VAL A 30 -2.25 1.45 -12.35
N LYS A 31 -1.74 0.70 -13.32
CA LYS A 31 -1.30 -0.69 -13.12
C LYS A 31 0.15 -0.68 -12.64
N ILE A 32 0.37 -1.05 -11.38
CA ILE A 32 1.72 -1.16 -10.81
C ILE A 32 2.43 -2.36 -11.42
N LEU A 33 3.62 -2.14 -12.00
CA LEU A 33 4.49 -3.20 -12.54
C LEU A 33 5.57 -3.62 -11.54
N ALA A 34 6.06 -2.66 -10.75
CA ALA A 34 7.02 -2.85 -9.67
C ALA A 34 6.81 -1.75 -8.61
N CYS A 35 7.16 -2.03 -7.36
CA CYS A 35 7.11 -1.08 -6.25
C CYS A 35 8.46 -1.14 -5.51
N GLY A 36 9.11 0.01 -5.34
CA GLY A 36 10.31 0.11 -4.50
C GLY A 36 9.92 0.33 -3.04
N VAL A 37 10.73 -0.20 -2.12
CA VAL A 37 10.58 0.06 -0.68
C VAL A 37 11.68 1.02 -0.25
N CYS A 38 11.27 2.15 0.33
CA CYS A 38 12.15 3.17 0.88
C CYS A 38 12.26 3.01 2.41
N ARG A 39 13.24 3.69 3.02
CA ARG A 39 13.36 3.76 4.48
C ARG A 39 12.13 4.41 5.13
N THR A 40 11.49 5.38 4.46
CA THR A 40 10.27 6.02 4.97
C THR A 40 9.11 5.04 5.13
N ASP A 41 9.00 4.03 4.27
CA ASP A 41 7.96 2.99 4.42
C ASP A 41 8.17 2.20 5.71
N LEU A 42 9.43 1.97 6.11
CA LEU A 42 9.76 1.28 7.36
C LEU A 42 9.42 2.15 8.58
N HIS A 43 9.71 3.45 8.54
CA HIS A 43 9.28 4.37 9.62
C HIS A 43 7.76 4.36 9.83
N VAL A 44 6.96 4.21 8.77
CA VAL A 44 5.49 4.04 8.88
C VAL A 44 5.17 2.73 9.60
N VAL A 45 5.79 1.62 9.20
CA VAL A 45 5.56 0.29 9.79
C VAL A 45 5.95 0.27 11.26
N ASP A 46 7.07 0.90 11.61
CA ASP A 46 7.61 0.95 12.97
C ASP A 46 6.87 1.97 13.86
N GLY A 47 6.04 2.85 13.27
CA GLY A 47 5.26 3.84 14.01
C GLY A 47 6.03 5.09 14.41
N GLU A 48 7.05 5.45 13.63
CA GLU A 48 8.04 6.49 13.95
C GLU A 48 7.81 7.84 13.23
N LEU A 49 6.59 8.09 12.71
CA LEU A 49 6.22 9.33 12.00
C LEU A 49 5.55 10.38 12.88
#